data_AF-A0A3S7VHJ7-F1
#
_entry.id   AF-A0A3S7VHJ7-F1
#
_cell.length_a   1.000
_cell.length_b   1.000
_cell.length_c   1.000
_cell.angle_alpha   90.00
_cell.angle_beta   90.00
_cell.angle_gamma   90.00
#
_symmetry.space_group_name_H-M   'P 1'
#
loop_
_entity.id
_entity.type
_entity.pdbx_description
1 polymer ?
#
loop_
_entity_poly.entity_id
_entity_poly.type
_entity_poly.pdbx_seq_one_letter_code
_entity_poly.pdbx_strand_id
1 'polypeptide(L)'
;PGHRDFIKNMITGTSQADCAVLIVAAGTGEFEAGISKNGQTREHALLAFTLGVRQLIVGVNKMDSTEPPYSESRFEEIKKEVSSYIKKIGYNPAAVVFVPISGWHGDNMLESSTKMPWFKGWSIER
;
A
#
# COMPACT_ATOMS: atom_id res chain seq x y z
N PRO A 1 -0.83 -12.95 8.57
CA PRO A 1 -1.15 -12.87 7.12
C PRO A 1 -0.58 -14.10 6.41
N GLY A 2 -1.43 -14.95 5.82
CA GLY A 2 -0.99 -16.19 5.14
C GLY A 2 -1.38 -17.53 5.78
N HIS A 3 -2.34 -17.57 6.72
CA HIS A 3 -2.90 -18.82 7.28
C HIS A 3 -4.44 -18.85 7.10
N ARG A 4 -5.07 -20.03 7.03
CA ARG A 4 -6.53 -20.18 6.82
C ARG A 4 -7.37 -19.42 7.87
N ASP A 5 -6.87 -19.30 9.09
CA ASP A 5 -7.54 -18.57 10.18
C ASP A 5 -7.36 -17.04 10.11
N PHE A 6 -6.51 -16.55 9.20
CA PHE A 6 -6.22 -15.13 9.05
C PHE A 6 -7.43 -14.35 8.51
N ILE A 7 -8.25 -14.97 7.66
CA ILE A 7 -9.47 -14.32 7.14
C ILE A 7 -10.49 -14.09 8.25
N LYS A 8 -10.66 -15.06 9.17
CA LYS A 8 -11.59 -14.93 10.29
C LYS A 8 -11.17 -13.82 11.25
N ASN A 9 -9.89 -13.75 11.58
CA ASN A 9 -9.34 -12.71 12.44
C ASN A 9 -9.28 -11.34 11.75
N MET A 10 -9.06 -11.29 10.43
CA MET A 10 -9.19 -10.04 9.67
C MET A 10 -10.63 -9.54 9.64
N ILE A 11 -11.64 -10.40 9.48
CA ILE A 11 -13.04 -9.99 9.45
C ILE A 11 -13.44 -9.35 10.78
N THR A 12 -13.06 -9.96 11.92
CA THR A 12 -13.37 -9.39 13.25
C THR A 12 -12.57 -8.14 13.57
N GLY A 13 -11.34 -8.00 13.08
CA GLY A 13 -10.51 -6.81 13.30
C GLY A 13 -10.90 -5.63 12.38
N THR A 14 -11.29 -5.92 11.14
CA THR A 14 -11.60 -4.90 10.14
C THR A 14 -13.02 -4.35 10.31
N SER A 15 -13.94 -5.10 10.93
CA SER A 15 -15.30 -4.64 11.22
C SER A 15 -15.38 -3.49 12.24
N GLN A 16 -14.29 -3.24 12.97
CA GLN A 16 -14.16 -2.10 13.89
C GLN A 16 -13.05 -1.12 13.46
N ALA A 17 -12.45 -1.32 12.28
CA ALA A 17 -11.34 -0.47 11.84
C ALA A 17 -11.87 0.81 11.18
N ASP A 18 -11.44 1.96 11.69
CA ASP A 18 -11.73 3.26 11.05
C ASP A 18 -10.83 3.51 9.82
N CYS A 19 -9.66 2.87 9.78
CA CYS A 19 -8.67 3.00 8.72
C CYS A 19 -7.93 1.67 8.47
N ALA A 20 -7.57 1.42 7.22
CA ALA A 20 -6.74 0.29 6.81
C ALA A 20 -5.39 0.77 6.25
N VAL A 21 -4.34 0.02 6.56
CA VAL A 21 -3.01 0.19 5.98
C VAL A 21 -2.73 -0.98 5.04
N LEU A 22 -2.60 -0.69 3.74
CA LEU A 22 -2.25 -1.66 2.72
C LEU A 22 -0.75 -1.57 2.41
N ILE A 23 -0.01 -2.63 2.70
CA ILE A 23 1.42 -2.70 2.38
C ILE A 23 1.62 -3.35 1.01
N VAL A 24 2.36 -2.67 0.14
CA VAL A 24 2.68 -3.11 -1.22
C VAL A 24 4.20 -3.16 -1.37
N ALA A 25 4.75 -4.28 -1.83
CA ALA A 25 6.19 -4.38 -2.08
C ALA A 25 6.58 -3.64 -3.37
N ALA A 26 7.70 -2.91 -3.36
CA ALA A 26 8.23 -2.17 -4.50
C ALA A 26 9.20 -2.97 -5.37
N GLY A 27 9.72 -4.09 -4.84
CA GLY A 27 10.65 -4.95 -5.54
C GLY A 27 10.09 -5.46 -6.87
N THR A 28 10.96 -5.56 -7.87
CA THR A 28 10.64 -6.10 -9.19
C THR A 28 10.20 -7.56 -9.06
N GLY A 29 9.06 -7.92 -9.64
CA GLY A 29 8.44 -9.24 -9.53
C GLY A 29 7.53 -9.40 -8.30
N GLU A 30 7.87 -8.80 -7.16
CA GLU A 30 7.04 -8.86 -5.95
C GLU A 30 5.76 -8.02 -6.09
N PHE A 31 5.90 -6.81 -6.63
CA PHE A 31 4.77 -5.94 -6.90
C PHE A 31 3.78 -6.59 -7.86
N GLU A 32 4.30 -7.12 -8.98
CA GLU A 32 3.53 -7.74 -10.05
C GLU A 32 2.81 -9.00 -9.55
N ALA A 33 3.48 -9.80 -8.70
CA ALA A 33 2.86 -10.95 -8.06
C ALA A 33 1.74 -10.52 -7.09
N GLY A 34 1.96 -9.48 -6.29
CA GLY A 34 0.99 -8.96 -5.33
C GLY A 34 -0.26 -8.33 -5.97
N ILE A 35 -0.09 -7.64 -7.10
CA ILE A 35 -1.19 -7.06 -7.88
C ILE A 35 -1.71 -8.03 -8.96
N SER A 36 -1.22 -9.26 -9.05
CA SER A 36 -1.76 -10.26 -9.99
C SER A 36 -3.18 -10.69 -9.63
N LYS A 37 -3.86 -11.45 -10.50
CA LYS A 37 -5.21 -11.97 -10.23
C LYS A 37 -5.26 -12.88 -8.99
N ASN A 38 -4.17 -13.57 -8.68
CA ASN A 38 -4.04 -14.45 -7.51
C ASN A 38 -3.32 -13.73 -6.35
N GLY A 39 -3.06 -12.43 -6.49
CA GLY A 39 -2.31 -11.63 -5.54
C GLY A 39 -3.16 -11.21 -4.34
N GLN A 40 -2.56 -11.28 -3.15
CA GLN A 40 -3.25 -10.99 -1.88
C GLN A 40 -3.57 -9.50 -1.68
N THR A 41 -2.78 -8.60 -2.28
CA THR A 41 -2.99 -7.14 -2.18
C THR A 41 -4.39 -6.74 -2.67
N ARG A 42 -4.88 -7.45 -3.70
CA ARG A 42 -6.21 -7.25 -4.27
C ARG A 42 -7.32 -7.67 -3.33
N GLU A 43 -7.22 -8.88 -2.80
CA GLU A 43 -8.20 -9.44 -1.88
C GLU A 43 -8.29 -8.61 -0.60
N HIS A 44 -7.15 -8.18 -0.04
CA HIS A 44 -7.12 -7.37 1.18
C HIS A 44 -7.80 -6.01 0.99
N ALA A 45 -7.52 -5.30 -0.12
CA ALA A 45 -8.13 -4.00 -0.39
C ALA A 45 -9.64 -4.10 -0.60
N LEU A 46 -10.10 -5.15 -1.31
CA LEU A 46 -11.51 -5.43 -1.50
C LEU A 46 -12.21 -5.78 -0.18
N LEU A 47 -11.61 -6.66 0.62
CA LEU A 47 -12.15 -7.04 1.93
C LEU A 47 -12.30 -5.82 2.85
N ALA A 48 -11.28 -4.96 2.93
CA ALA A 48 -11.35 -3.72 3.70
C ALA A 48 -12.52 -2.83 3.28
N PHE A 49 -12.76 -2.70 1.96
CA PHE A 49 -13.86 -1.89 1.45
C PHE A 49 -15.23 -2.49 1.78
N THR A 50 -15.36 -3.81 1.61
CA THR A 50 -16.62 -4.53 1.91
C THR A 50 -16.97 -4.51 3.39
N LEU A 51 -15.97 -4.42 4.27
CA LEU A 51 -16.16 -4.35 5.72
C LEU A 51 -16.39 -2.92 6.23
N GLY A 52 -16.49 -1.94 5.32
CA GLY A 52 -16.87 -0.56 5.64
C GLY A 52 -15.70 0.39 5.88
N VAL A 53 -14.45 -0.07 5.72
CA VAL A 53 -13.27 0.81 5.88
C VAL A 53 -13.17 1.71 4.67
N ARG A 54 -13.41 3.02 4.88
CA ARG A 54 -13.36 4.04 3.82
C ARG A 54 -12.00 4.74 3.75
N GLN A 55 -11.24 4.76 4.85
CA GLN A 55 -9.92 5.39 4.90
C GLN A 55 -8.83 4.34 4.64
N LEU A 56 -8.08 4.54 3.55
CA LEU A 56 -7.01 3.64 3.15
C LEU A 56 -5.70 4.41 3.05
N ILE A 57 -4.64 3.84 3.63
CA ILE A 57 -3.26 4.30 3.48
C ILE A 57 -2.48 3.19 2.77
N VAL A 58 -1.72 3.54 1.73
CA VAL A 58 -0.88 2.61 0.99
C VAL A 58 0.59 2.87 1.35
N GLY A 59 1.22 1.89 1.99
CA GLY A 59 2.65 1.88 2.25
C GLY A 59 3.39 1.09 1.17
N VAL A 60 4.17 1.78 0.34
CA VAL A 60 5.02 1.17 -0.69
C VAL A 60 6.34 0.77 -0.02
N ASN A 61 6.46 -0.50 0.36
CA ASN A 61 7.55 -1.05 1.16
C ASN A 61 8.68 -1.62 0.28
N LYS A 62 9.85 -1.88 0.88
CA LYS A 62 11.07 -2.37 0.20
C LYS A 62 11.60 -1.42 -0.87
N MET A 63 11.48 -0.11 -0.65
CA MET A 63 12.04 0.89 -1.56
C MET A 63 13.56 0.78 -1.71
N ASP A 64 14.25 0.22 -0.72
CA ASP A 64 15.68 -0.13 -0.78
C ASP A 64 16.01 -1.18 -1.86
N SER A 65 15.05 -2.05 -2.18
CA SER A 65 15.20 -3.19 -3.10
C SER A 65 14.74 -2.87 -4.53
N THR A 66 14.42 -1.61 -4.82
CA THR A 66 14.13 -1.19 -6.21
C THR A 66 15.42 -1.11 -7.01
N GLU A 67 15.31 -1.15 -8.34
CA GLU A 67 16.45 -0.98 -9.25
C GLU A 67 16.24 0.30 -10.10
N PRO A 68 16.97 1.40 -9.84
CA PRO A 68 17.95 1.62 -8.76
C PRO A 68 17.29 1.74 -7.37
N PRO A 69 18.05 1.60 -6.25
CA PRO A 69 17.49 1.73 -4.90
C PRO A 69 16.81 3.09 -4.68
N TYR A 70 15.68 3.09 -4.00
CA TYR A 70 14.84 4.27 -3.71
C TYR A 70 14.38 5.03 -4.97
N SER A 71 14.06 4.28 -6.03
CA SER A 71 13.66 4.85 -7.32
C SER A 71 12.29 5.53 -7.27
N GLU A 72 12.25 6.83 -7.59
CA GLU A 72 11.03 7.62 -7.74
C GLU A 72 10.15 7.09 -8.88
N SER A 73 10.75 6.68 -10.00
CA SER A 73 9.98 6.19 -11.16
C SER A 73 9.21 4.92 -10.83
N ARG A 74 9.82 4.01 -10.06
CA ARG A 74 9.17 2.78 -9.59
C ARG A 74 8.03 3.10 -8.62
N PHE A 75 8.21 4.06 -7.73
CA PHE A 75 7.16 4.50 -6.83
C PHE A 75 5.95 5.09 -7.58
N GLU A 76 6.18 5.98 -8.55
CA GLU A 76 5.10 6.59 -9.34
C GLU A 76 4.37 5.56 -10.23
N GLU A 77 5.09 4.56 -10.76
CA GLU A 77 4.48 3.42 -11.46
C GLU A 77 3.51 2.66 -10.54
N ILE A 78 3.98 2.24 -9.37
CA ILE A 78 3.19 1.51 -8.38
C ILE A 78 1.98 2.34 -7.93
N LYS A 79 2.20 3.62 -7.62
CA LYS A 79 1.14 4.55 -7.21
C LYS A 79 0.07 4.66 -8.29
N LYS A 80 0.44 4.78 -9.56
CA LYS A 80 -0.51 4.86 -10.68
C LYS A 80 -1.32 3.57 -10.83
N GLU A 81 -0.67 2.42 -10.78
CA GLU A 81 -1.34 1.12 -10.91
C GLU A 81 -2.28 0.84 -9.73
N VAL A 82 -1.80 1.02 -8.50
CA VAL A 82 -2.60 0.82 -7.29
C VAL A 82 -3.75 1.83 -7.25
N SER A 83 -3.55 3.09 -7.65
CA SER A 83 -4.62 4.09 -7.75
C SER A 83 -5.73 3.69 -8.72
N SER A 84 -5.36 3.16 -9.89
CA SER A 84 -6.33 2.62 -10.87
C SER A 84 -7.10 1.43 -10.28
N TYR A 85 -6.42 0.61 -9.50
CA TYR A 85 -7.01 -0.58 -8.89
C TYR A 85 -7.99 -0.26 -7.75
N ILE A 86 -7.59 0.58 -6.78
CA ILE A 86 -8.46 0.99 -5.67
C ILE A 86 -9.67 1.79 -6.16
N LYS A 87 -9.52 2.55 -7.26
CA LYS A 87 -10.64 3.22 -7.94
C LYS A 87 -11.69 2.23 -8.45
N LYS A 88 -11.26 1.09 -8.99
CA LYS A 88 -12.17 0.01 -9.44
C LYS A 88 -12.87 -0.69 -8.28
N ILE A 89 -12.22 -0.78 -7.11
CA ILE A 89 -12.86 -1.31 -5.89
C ILE A 89 -13.94 -0.35 -5.37
N GLY A 90 -13.71 0.96 -5.51
CA GLY A 90 -14.65 2.00 -5.08
C GLY A 90 -14.05 3.04 -4.12
N TYR A 91 -12.75 2.99 -3.83
CA TYR A 91 -12.07 4.05 -3.08
C TYR A 91 -11.87 5.28 -3.97
N ASN A 92 -11.85 6.47 -3.36
CA ASN A 92 -11.40 7.69 -4.02
C ASN A 92 -9.86 7.78 -3.96
N PRO A 93 -9.13 7.67 -5.08
CA PRO A 93 -7.66 7.74 -5.05
C PRO A 93 -7.11 9.05 -4.51
N ALA A 94 -7.86 10.16 -4.62
CA ALA A 94 -7.44 11.46 -4.10
C ALA A 94 -7.47 11.54 -2.55
N ALA A 95 -8.26 10.66 -1.92
CA ALA A 95 -8.35 10.54 -0.47
C ALA A 95 -7.39 9.48 0.10
N VAL A 96 -6.67 8.74 -0.77
CA VAL A 96 -5.75 7.67 -0.38
C VAL A 96 -4.33 8.19 -0.35
N VAL A 97 -3.66 7.97 0.78
CA VAL A 97 -2.27 8.37 0.98
C VAL A 97 -1.33 7.29 0.44
N PHE A 98 -0.29 7.69 -0.28
CA PHE A 98 0.81 6.80 -0.69
C PHE A 98 2.10 7.23 0.00
N VAL A 99 2.72 6.34 0.77
CA VAL A 99 3.98 6.60 1.47
C VAL A 99 5.04 5.58 1.02
N PRO A 100 6.16 6.00 0.43
CA PRO A 100 7.29 5.11 0.17
C PRO A 100 8.02 4.86 1.49
N ILE A 101 8.18 3.60 1.87
CA ILE A 101 8.82 3.17 3.11
C ILE A 101 9.85 2.06 2.85
N SER A 102 10.79 1.92 3.78
CA SER A 102 11.56 0.68 3.94
C SER A 102 11.41 0.19 5.36
N GLY A 103 10.63 -0.89 5.54
CA GLY A 103 10.42 -1.49 6.85
C GLY A 103 11.70 -2.08 7.45
N TRP A 104 12.68 -2.46 6.62
CA TRP A 104 13.95 -3.01 7.09
C TRP A 104 14.89 -1.91 7.63
N HIS A 105 14.95 -0.78 6.94
CA HIS A 105 15.84 0.32 7.29
C HIS A 105 15.18 1.41 8.14
N GLY A 106 13.86 1.36 8.34
CA GLY A 106 13.13 2.39 9.09
C GLY A 106 12.81 3.65 8.30
N ASP A 107 13.11 3.68 6.99
CA ASP A 107 12.95 4.86 6.16
C ASP A 107 11.47 5.27 6.02
N ASN A 108 11.15 6.55 6.28
CA ASN A 108 9.81 7.14 6.23
C ASN A 108 8.75 6.50 7.15
N MET A 109 9.17 5.78 8.20
CA MET A 109 8.23 5.22 9.19
C MET A 109 7.92 6.18 10.35
N LEU A 110 8.92 6.92 10.82
CA LEU A 110 8.80 7.90 11.91
C LEU A 110 9.33 9.27 11.47
N GLU A 111 10.46 9.26 10.77
CA GLU A 111 11.13 10.45 10.26
C GLU A 111 11.32 10.36 8.75
N SER A 112 11.40 11.51 8.10
CA SER A 112 11.68 11.61 6.66
C SER A 112 13.08 11.04 6.36
N SER A 113 13.15 10.11 5.41
CA SER A 113 14.41 9.53 4.96
C SER A 113 15.18 10.51 4.07
N THR A 114 16.49 10.62 4.31
CA THR A 114 17.42 11.36 3.44
C THR A 114 17.67 10.65 2.10
N LYS A 115 17.32 9.36 1.99
CA LYS A 115 17.51 8.56 0.77
C LYS A 115 16.41 8.77 -0.27
N MET A 116 15.30 9.38 0.12
CA MET A 116 14.17 9.71 -0.76
C MET A 116 13.91 11.23 -0.76
N PRO A 117 14.89 12.06 -1.16
CA PRO A 117 14.73 13.52 -1.13
C PRO A 117 13.65 14.04 -2.11
N TRP A 118 13.29 13.21 -3.10
CA TRP A 118 12.20 13.47 -4.03
C TRP A 118 10.82 13.36 -3.37
N PHE A 119 10.69 12.58 -2.30
CA PHE A 119 9.42 12.42 -1.59
C PHE A 119 9.22 13.60 -0.62
N LYS A 120 8.38 14.55 -1.02
CA LYS A 120 8.05 15.76 -0.23
C LYS A 120 6.83 15.59 0.68
N GLY A 121 6.37 14.35 0.87
CA GLY A 121 5.15 14.02 1.60
C GLY A 121 3.97 13.76 0.67
N TRP A 122 2.78 13.72 1.25
CA TRP A 122 1.53 13.41 0.58
C TRP A 122 0.52 14.54 0.76
N SER A 123 -0.31 14.76 -0.25
CA SER A 123 -1.48 15.63 -0.17
C SER A 123 -2.73 14.77 -0.35
N ILE A 124 -3.77 15.03 0.44
CA ILE A 124 -5.07 14.39 0.29
C ILE A 124 -6.15 15.44 0.08
N GLU A 125 -7.07 15.15 -0.84
CA GLU A 125 -8.32 15.90 -0.98
C GLU A 125 -9.43 15.03 -0.37
N ARG A 126 -10.05 15.55 0.69
CA ARG A 126 -11.13 14.88 1.43
C ARG A 126 -12.50 15.31 0.91
#